data_AF-A0A346CLK8-F1
#
_entry.id   AF-A0A346CLK8-F1
#
_cell.length_a   1.000
_cell.length_b   1.000
_cell.length_c   1.000
_cell.angle_alpha   90.00
_cell.angle_beta   90.00
_cell.angle_gamma   90.00
#
_symmetry.space_group_name_H-M   'P 1'
#
loop_
_entity.id
_entity.type
_entity.pdbx_description
1 polymer ?
#
loop_
_entity_poly.entity_id
_entity_poly.type
_entity_poly.pdbx_seq_one_letter_code
_entity_poly.pdbx_strand_id
1 'polypeptide(L)'
;MILLFFLLSILMLIEASTSLSRLAGYLLKTPESGLILQSSLALFSRMLMFLFMPFLGYLSDQNNLLGNESLVLLSSLFIPFGLILLYTFKLRVINIYSVLISRVNKHGSFFKGDSIFERVIKEQSLKKKKIGSLRGFYFLVLFSYIPYYLAWPIVILLLDSFHEQRGMILGMSSFFNGINTIVLTMFVDPKLIKIGSYKKILPPIYLNLIKIRIFSSIISIILLIIIYLLTQYL
;
A
#
# COMPACT_ATOMS: atom_id res chain seq x y z
N MET A 1 -14.24 2.05 -15.84
CA MET A 1 -14.36 1.11 -14.71
C MET A 1 -13.08 0.30 -14.47
N ILE A 2 -12.68 -0.63 -15.35
CA ILE A 2 -11.45 -1.45 -15.18
C ILE A 2 -10.19 -0.59 -14.99
N LEU A 3 -10.03 0.47 -15.80
CA LEU A 3 -8.90 1.40 -15.68
C LEU A 3 -8.81 2.04 -14.28
N LEU A 4 -9.94 2.30 -13.64
CA LEU A 4 -10.01 2.94 -12.32
C LEU A 4 -9.49 1.99 -11.23
N PHE A 5 -9.91 0.72 -11.26
CA PHE A 5 -9.38 -0.31 -10.37
C PHE A 5 -7.91 -0.66 -10.65
N PHE A 6 -7.49 -0.57 -11.91
CA PHE A 6 -6.09 -0.71 -12.28
C PHE A 6 -5.22 0.41 -11.67
N LEU A 7 -5.64 1.67 -11.82
CA LEU A 7 -5.00 2.83 -11.18
C LEU A 7 -4.97 2.67 -9.65
N LEU A 8 -6.08 2.24 -9.06
CA LEU A 8 -6.17 1.99 -7.63
C LEU A 8 -5.21 0.88 -7.18
N SER A 9 -5.08 -0.21 -7.94
CA SER A 9 -4.12 -1.28 -7.66
C SER A 9 -2.68 -0.78 -7.72
N ILE A 10 -2.33 0.01 -8.74
CA ILE A 10 -1.00 0.65 -8.85
C ILE A 10 -0.73 1.53 -7.62
N LEU A 11 -1.72 2.31 -7.20
CA LEU A 11 -1.62 3.19 -6.05
C LEU A 11 -1.33 2.42 -4.76
N MET A 12 -2.11 1.36 -4.50
CA MET A 12 -1.92 0.48 -3.35
C MET A 12 -0.57 -0.27 -3.41
N LEU A 13 -0.11 -0.62 -4.61
CA LEU A 13 1.19 -1.25 -4.84
C LEU A 13 2.33 -0.30 -4.48
N ILE A 14 2.28 0.94 -4.97
CA ILE A 14 3.28 1.98 -4.67
C ILE A 14 3.30 2.24 -3.16
N GLU A 15 2.14 2.39 -2.54
CA GLU A 15 2.08 2.63 -1.11
C GLU A 15 2.62 1.44 -0.31
N ALA A 16 2.31 0.20 -0.70
CA ALA A 16 2.89 -0.99 -0.05
C ALA A 16 4.41 -1.09 -0.26
N SER A 17 4.91 -0.66 -1.41
CA SER A 17 6.33 -0.65 -1.73
C SER A 17 7.15 0.31 -0.86
N THR A 18 6.53 1.34 -0.25
CA THR A 18 7.19 2.25 0.71
C THR A 18 7.79 1.49 1.91
N SER A 19 7.22 0.35 2.30
CA SER A 19 7.79 -0.50 3.35
C SER A 19 9.13 -1.14 2.94
N LEU A 20 9.30 -1.42 1.64
CA LEU A 20 10.54 -1.94 1.07
C LEU A 20 11.63 -0.86 0.93
N SER A 21 11.25 0.40 0.68
CA SER A 21 12.23 1.50 0.63
C SER A 21 12.86 1.75 1.99
N ARG A 22 12.07 1.72 3.07
CA ARG A 22 12.59 1.74 4.45
C ARG A 22 13.54 0.57 4.69
N LEU A 23 13.13 -0.65 4.35
CA LEU A 23 13.98 -1.84 4.50
C LEU A 23 15.33 -1.67 3.76
N ALA A 24 15.31 -1.19 2.52
CA ALA A 24 16.51 -0.92 1.73
C ALA A 24 17.45 0.08 2.44
N GLY A 25 16.92 1.16 3.01
CA GLY A 25 17.70 2.13 3.78
C GLY A 25 18.39 1.53 5.01
N TYR A 26 17.67 0.68 5.77
CA TYR A 26 18.25 -0.02 6.90
C TYR A 26 19.34 -1.03 6.50
N LEU A 27 19.16 -1.73 5.37
CA LEU A 27 20.18 -2.66 4.84
C LEU A 27 21.46 -1.91 4.43
N LEU A 28 21.33 -0.69 3.90
CA LEU A 28 22.45 0.18 3.53
C LEU A 28 23.04 0.98 4.72
N LYS A 29 22.53 0.78 5.94
CA LYS A 29 22.91 1.53 7.15
C LYS A 29 22.66 3.04 7.07
N THR A 30 21.81 3.49 6.14
CA THR A 30 21.38 4.89 6.00
C THR A 30 19.85 4.96 6.06
N PRO A 31 19.26 4.82 7.28
CA PRO A 31 17.80 4.78 7.44
C PRO A 31 17.12 6.09 7.03
N GLU A 32 17.80 7.22 7.18
CA GLU A 32 17.34 8.55 6.79
C GLU A 32 17.06 8.62 5.29
N SER A 33 17.99 8.16 4.46
CA SER A 33 17.81 8.10 3.00
C SER A 33 16.67 7.17 2.59
N GLY A 34 16.44 6.09 3.35
CA GLY A 34 15.27 5.23 3.17
C GLY A 34 13.94 5.94 3.47
N LEU A 35 13.91 6.78 4.51
CA LEU A 35 12.75 7.62 4.85
C LEU A 35 12.51 8.72 3.79
N ILE A 36 13.56 9.31 3.23
CA ILE A 36 13.45 10.29 2.13
C ILE A 36 12.84 9.62 0.89
N LEU A 37 13.29 8.42 0.53
CA LEU A 37 12.70 7.70 -0.61
C LEU A 37 11.24 7.29 -0.32
N GLN A 38 10.94 6.86 0.91
CA GLN A 38 9.58 6.52 1.32
C GLN A 38 8.62 7.71 1.20
N SER A 39 9.03 8.89 1.66
CA SER A 39 8.24 10.12 1.57
C SER A 39 8.07 10.57 0.12
N SER A 40 9.09 10.40 -0.72
CA SER A 40 9.00 10.64 -2.17
C SER A 40 7.98 9.72 -2.85
N LEU A 41 7.98 8.43 -2.52
CA LEU A 41 7.00 7.45 -3.02
C LEU A 41 5.57 7.76 -2.53
N ALA A 42 5.42 8.21 -1.28
CA ALA A 42 4.13 8.64 -0.74
C ALA A 42 3.60 9.91 -1.43
N LEU A 43 4.48 10.82 -1.85
CA LEU A 43 4.08 11.96 -2.66
C LEU A 43 3.62 11.51 -4.05
N PHE A 44 4.31 10.54 -4.64
CA PHE A 44 3.89 9.96 -5.93
C PHE A 44 2.54 9.25 -5.83
N SER A 45 2.25 8.52 -4.75
CA SER A 45 0.92 7.92 -4.56
C SER A 45 -0.18 8.98 -4.38
N ARG A 46 0.11 10.11 -3.74
CA ARG A 46 -0.82 11.26 -3.66
C ARG A 46 -1.06 11.92 -5.02
N MET A 47 -0.04 12.01 -5.87
CA MET A 47 -0.20 12.49 -7.24
C MET A 47 -1.13 11.57 -8.04
N LEU A 48 -0.99 10.25 -7.88
CA LEU A 48 -1.91 9.29 -8.48
C LEU A 48 -3.34 9.41 -7.92
N MET A 49 -3.50 9.64 -6.61
CA MET A 49 -4.81 9.95 -6.01
C MET A 49 -5.43 11.20 -6.65
N PHE A 50 -4.63 12.25 -6.88
CA PHE A 50 -5.09 13.49 -7.51
C PHE A 50 -5.55 13.28 -8.96
N LEU A 51 -5.00 12.29 -9.68
CA LEU A 51 -5.50 11.88 -11.00
C LEU A 51 -6.73 10.98 -10.89
N PHE A 52 -6.77 10.12 -9.87
CA PHE A 52 -7.84 9.17 -9.64
C PHE A 52 -9.18 9.86 -9.31
N MET A 53 -9.19 10.87 -8.43
CA MET A 53 -10.44 11.49 -7.99
C MET A 53 -11.21 12.21 -9.11
N PRO A 54 -10.58 13.05 -9.96
CA PRO A 54 -11.27 13.65 -11.11
C PRO A 54 -11.77 12.60 -12.11
N PHE A 55 -11.01 11.53 -12.32
CA PHE A 55 -11.42 10.46 -13.23
C PHE A 55 -12.65 9.70 -12.70
N LEU A 56 -12.70 9.47 -11.37
CA LEU A 56 -13.88 8.92 -10.70
C LEU A 56 -15.08 9.87 -10.82
N GLY A 57 -14.88 11.17 -10.60
CA GLY A 57 -15.92 12.20 -10.76
C GLY A 57 -16.48 12.26 -12.17
N TYR A 58 -15.61 12.29 -13.18
CA TYR A 58 -16.02 12.28 -14.59
C TYR A 58 -16.84 11.04 -14.97
N LEU A 59 -16.44 9.85 -14.49
CA LEU A 59 -17.22 8.63 -14.73
C LEU A 59 -18.57 8.66 -14.00
N SER A 60 -18.64 9.31 -12.84
CA SER A 60 -19.88 9.56 -12.10
C SER A 60 -20.81 10.52 -12.85
N ASP A 61 -20.28 11.56 -13.49
CA ASP A 61 -21.08 12.50 -14.30
C ASP A 61 -21.73 11.82 -15.52
N GLN A 62 -21.09 10.79 -16.05
CA GLN A 62 -21.60 10.04 -17.20
C GLN A 62 -22.62 8.96 -16.82
N ASN A 63 -22.97 8.80 -15.53
CA ASN A 63 -23.79 7.70 -15.02
C ASN A 63 -23.33 6.32 -15.53
N ASN A 64 -22.01 6.17 -15.74
CA ASN A 64 -21.38 4.97 -16.29
C ASN A 64 -20.32 4.43 -15.32
N LEU A 65 -20.57 4.61 -14.01
CA LEU A 65 -19.70 4.11 -12.95
C LEU A 65 -19.80 2.60 -12.86
N LEU A 66 -21.03 2.07 -12.81
CA LEU A 66 -21.31 0.65 -12.68
C LEU A 66 -21.97 0.12 -13.95
N GLY A 67 -21.17 -0.51 -14.82
CA GLY A 67 -21.76 -1.36 -15.87
C GLY A 67 -22.48 -2.58 -15.27
N ASN A 68 -21.98 -3.10 -14.14
CA ASN A 68 -22.56 -4.19 -13.35
C ASN A 68 -21.87 -4.23 -11.97
N GLU A 69 -22.61 -4.42 -10.88
CA GLU A 69 -22.04 -4.52 -9.53
C GLU A 69 -21.04 -5.69 -9.40
N SER A 70 -21.29 -6.79 -10.10
CA SER A 70 -20.37 -7.92 -10.18
C SER A 70 -19.00 -7.55 -10.79
N LEU A 71 -18.95 -6.55 -11.69
CA LEU A 71 -17.68 -6.04 -12.23
C LEU A 71 -16.89 -5.28 -11.17
N VAL A 72 -17.53 -4.66 -10.18
CA VAL A 72 -16.85 -4.03 -9.03
C VAL A 72 -16.15 -5.07 -8.19
N LEU A 73 -16.87 -6.14 -7.85
CA LEU A 73 -16.32 -7.26 -7.09
C LEU A 73 -15.13 -7.87 -7.82
N LEU A 74 -15.28 -8.17 -9.11
CA LEU A 74 -14.22 -8.77 -9.92
C LEU A 74 -13.02 -7.81 -10.06
N SER A 75 -13.26 -6.52 -10.31
CA SER A 75 -12.19 -5.53 -10.44
C SER A 75 -11.48 -5.25 -9.11
N SER A 76 -12.13 -5.44 -7.96
CA SER A 76 -11.49 -5.30 -6.65
C SER A 76 -10.35 -6.32 -6.44
N LEU A 77 -10.36 -7.46 -7.15
CA LEU A 77 -9.28 -8.46 -7.14
C LEU A 77 -7.96 -7.94 -7.70
N PHE A 78 -7.94 -6.83 -8.46
CA PHE A 78 -6.69 -6.22 -8.90
C PHE A 78 -5.81 -5.77 -7.72
N ILE A 79 -6.40 -5.41 -6.57
CA ILE A 79 -5.66 -4.96 -5.38
C ILE A 79 -4.81 -6.10 -4.78
N PRO A 80 -5.39 -7.23 -4.32
CA PRO A 80 -4.58 -8.34 -3.78
C PRO A 80 -3.62 -8.90 -4.83
N PHE A 81 -4.02 -8.94 -6.11
CA PHE A 81 -3.13 -9.37 -7.19
C PHE A 81 -1.88 -8.49 -7.29
N GLY A 82 -2.04 -7.17 -7.29
CA GLY A 82 -0.91 -6.21 -7.30
C GLY A 82 0.00 -6.37 -6.08
N LEU A 83 -0.58 -6.57 -4.89
CA LEU A 83 0.18 -6.79 -3.66
C LEU A 83 0.95 -8.14 -3.67
N ILE A 84 0.35 -9.19 -4.23
CA ILE A 84 1.02 -10.49 -4.42
C ILE A 84 2.18 -10.33 -5.40
N LEU A 85 1.99 -9.61 -6.50
CA LEU A 85 3.03 -9.32 -7.48
C LEU A 85 4.21 -8.59 -6.82
N LEU A 86 3.93 -7.57 -5.99
CA LEU A 86 4.94 -6.87 -5.20
C LEU A 86 5.70 -7.84 -4.28
N TYR A 87 5.00 -8.73 -3.58
CA TYR A 87 5.63 -9.71 -2.68
C TYR A 87 6.50 -10.72 -3.44
N THR A 88 6.11 -11.12 -4.64
CA THR A 88 6.90 -12.01 -5.52
C THR A 88 8.16 -11.32 -6.01
N PHE A 89 8.06 -10.08 -6.49
CA PHE A 89 9.20 -9.31 -7.00
C PHE A 89 9.93 -8.48 -5.94
N LYS A 90 9.66 -8.70 -4.65
CA LYS A 90 10.22 -7.92 -3.53
C LYS A 90 11.73 -7.71 -3.60
N LEU A 91 12.51 -8.73 -3.98
CA LEU A 91 13.97 -8.63 -4.04
C LEU A 91 14.42 -7.67 -5.13
N ARG A 92 13.75 -7.68 -6.29
CA ARG A 92 14.04 -6.74 -7.38
C ARG A 92 13.72 -5.31 -6.96
N VAL A 93 12.57 -5.11 -6.31
CA VAL A 93 12.15 -3.79 -5.81
C VAL A 93 13.12 -3.26 -4.77
N ILE A 94 13.52 -4.08 -3.78
CA ILE A 94 14.51 -3.67 -2.78
C ILE A 94 15.84 -3.32 -3.47
N ASN A 95 16.31 -4.10 -4.44
CA ASN A 95 17.54 -3.80 -5.17
C ASN A 95 17.46 -2.46 -5.93
N ILE A 96 16.34 -2.17 -6.60
CA ILE A 96 16.10 -0.88 -7.26
C ILE A 96 16.19 0.24 -6.23
N TYR A 97 15.51 0.11 -5.09
CA TYR A 97 15.57 1.13 -4.03
C TYR A 97 16.95 1.28 -3.41
N SER A 98 17.70 0.19 -3.24
CA SER A 98 19.09 0.27 -2.78
C SER A 98 19.99 1.04 -3.74
N VAL A 99 19.81 0.87 -5.05
CA VAL A 99 20.53 1.64 -6.07
C VAL A 99 20.13 3.12 -6.03
N LEU A 100 18.84 3.42 -5.88
CA LEU A 100 18.38 4.80 -5.78
C LEU A 100 18.91 5.50 -4.53
N ILE A 101 18.88 4.82 -3.38
CA ILE A 101 19.38 5.36 -2.11
C ILE A 101 20.89 5.60 -2.18
N SER A 102 21.66 4.68 -2.78
CA SER A 102 23.11 4.85 -2.89
C SER A 102 23.50 6.03 -3.78
N ARG A 103 22.75 6.25 -4.87
CA ARG A 103 22.93 7.44 -5.74
C ARG A 103 22.67 8.73 -4.99
N VAL A 104 21.60 8.80 -4.19
CA VAL A 104 21.32 9.99 -3.37
C VAL A 104 22.44 10.23 -2.36
N ASN A 105 22.92 9.19 -1.69
CA ASN A 105 23.98 9.34 -0.70
C ASN A 105 25.32 9.81 -1.30
N LYS A 106 25.64 9.38 -2.53
CA LYS A 106 26.90 9.77 -3.20
C LYS A 106 26.80 11.10 -3.93
N HIS A 107 25.69 11.36 -4.62
CA HIS A 107 25.55 12.44 -5.61
C HIS A 107 24.53 13.51 -5.22
N GLY A 108 23.76 13.29 -4.15
CA GLY A 108 22.63 14.14 -3.78
C GLY A 108 21.44 14.06 -4.75
N SER A 109 21.44 13.12 -5.71
CA SER A 109 20.40 13.01 -6.74
C SER A 109 20.10 11.55 -7.11
N PHE A 110 18.85 11.25 -7.45
CA PHE A 110 18.39 9.93 -7.89
C PHE A 110 18.83 9.58 -9.33
N PHE A 111 19.12 10.59 -10.15
CA PHE A 111 19.23 10.44 -11.61
C PHE A 111 20.65 10.22 -12.12
N LYS A 112 21.69 10.55 -11.34
CA LYS A 112 23.08 10.32 -11.77
C LYS A 112 23.37 8.82 -11.78
N GLY A 113 23.75 8.31 -12.96
CA GLY A 113 24.06 6.91 -13.16
C GLY A 113 25.42 6.55 -12.58
N ASP A 114 25.43 5.61 -11.62
CA ASP A 114 26.65 4.90 -11.21
C ASP A 114 26.69 3.55 -11.93
N SER A 115 27.81 3.25 -12.59
CA SER A 115 28.03 2.03 -13.37
C SER A 115 28.33 0.79 -12.51
N ILE A 116 28.62 0.96 -11.22
CA ILE A 116 29.06 -0.13 -10.35
C ILE A 116 28.23 -0.11 -9.06
N PHE A 117 27.14 -0.87 -9.06
CA PHE A 117 26.49 -1.27 -7.82
C PHE A 117 26.57 -2.79 -7.71
N GLU A 118 27.49 -3.27 -6.87
CA GLU A 118 27.50 -4.66 -6.43
C GLU A 118 26.11 -4.99 -5.84
N ARG A 119 25.56 -6.16 -6.15
CA ARG A 119 24.30 -6.64 -5.56
C ARG A 119 24.48 -6.77 -4.04
N VAL A 120 24.18 -5.69 -3.30
CA VAL A 120 24.39 -5.60 -1.83
C VAL A 120 23.59 -6.65 -1.06
N ILE A 121 22.53 -7.21 -1.64
CA ILE A 121 21.62 -8.10 -0.91
C ILE A 121 21.80 -9.53 -1.39
N LYS A 122 22.73 -10.25 -0.75
CA LYS A 122 22.71 -11.72 -0.75
C LYS A 122 21.50 -12.17 0.06
N GLU A 123 20.70 -13.07 -0.51
CA GLU A 123 19.49 -13.68 0.04
C GLU A 123 19.63 -14.20 1.49
N GLN A 124 20.88 -14.52 1.88
CA GLN A 124 21.25 -14.98 3.21
C GLN A 124 20.94 -14.00 4.37
N SER A 125 20.80 -12.69 4.11
CA SER A 125 20.44 -11.69 5.14
C SER A 125 18.96 -11.71 5.54
N LEU A 126 18.10 -12.42 4.79
CA LEU A 126 16.66 -12.52 5.03
C LEU A 126 16.26 -13.78 5.81
N LYS A 127 17.22 -14.57 6.31
CA LYS A 127 16.92 -15.80 7.07
C LYS A 127 16.03 -15.49 8.27
N LYS A 128 14.86 -16.14 8.32
CA LYS A 128 13.86 -16.01 9.40
C LYS A 128 14.46 -16.46 10.73
N LYS A 129 14.74 -15.52 11.63
CA LYS A 129 14.80 -15.84 13.07
C LYS A 129 13.39 -15.81 13.63
N LYS A 130 13.03 -16.73 14.54
CA LYS A 130 11.74 -16.71 15.24
C LYS A 130 11.63 -15.37 15.97
N ILE A 131 10.76 -14.51 15.47
CA ILE A 131 10.39 -13.24 16.12
C ILE A 131 9.54 -13.62 17.33
N GLY A 132 9.94 -13.19 18.52
CA GLY A 132 9.10 -13.24 19.71
C GLY A 132 7.78 -12.51 19.45
N SER A 133 6.68 -13.01 20.02
CA SER A 133 5.28 -12.65 19.74
C SER A 133 4.99 -11.15 19.56
N LEU A 134 5.23 -10.60 18.35
CA LEU A 134 4.72 -9.29 17.91
C LEU A 134 3.28 -9.40 17.38
N ARG A 135 2.50 -10.36 17.89
CA ARG A 135 1.14 -10.65 17.42
C ARG A 135 0.25 -9.41 17.47
N GLY A 136 0.25 -8.69 18.59
CA GLY A 136 -0.54 -7.45 18.75
C GLY A 136 -0.16 -6.35 17.76
N PHE A 137 1.11 -6.23 17.40
CA PHE A 137 1.56 -5.29 16.37
C PHE A 137 1.01 -5.66 15.00
N TYR A 138 1.09 -6.94 14.62
CA TYR A 138 0.57 -7.42 13.34
C TYR A 138 -0.96 -7.36 13.25
N PHE A 139 -1.68 -7.62 14.35
CA PHE A 139 -3.14 -7.45 14.40
C PHE A 139 -3.56 -5.99 14.23
N LEU A 140 -2.89 -5.05 14.91
CA LEU A 140 -3.17 -3.63 14.76
C LEU A 140 -2.99 -3.17 13.31
N VAL A 141 -1.90 -3.60 12.65
CA VAL A 141 -1.67 -3.35 11.23
C VAL A 141 -2.79 -3.96 10.38
N LEU A 142 -3.14 -5.23 10.61
CA LEU A 142 -4.18 -5.94 9.86
C LEU A 142 -5.50 -5.18 9.88
N PHE A 143 -5.99 -4.84 11.07
CA PHE A 143 -7.27 -4.14 11.27
C PHE A 143 -7.26 -2.71 10.76
N SER A 144 -6.10 -2.04 10.72
CA SER A 144 -5.96 -0.70 10.13
C SER A 144 -6.18 -0.73 8.61
N TYR A 145 -5.65 -1.76 7.93
CA TYR A 145 -5.71 -1.84 6.47
C TYR A 145 -7.02 -2.42 5.91
N ILE A 146 -7.79 -3.19 6.70
CA ILE A 146 -9.08 -3.72 6.25
C ILE A 146 -10.05 -2.61 5.81
N PRO A 147 -10.40 -1.61 6.66
CA PRO A 147 -11.31 -0.54 6.26
C PRO A 147 -10.69 0.33 5.16
N TYR A 148 -9.37 0.48 5.15
CA TYR A 148 -8.66 1.22 4.11
C TYR A 148 -8.84 0.63 2.71
N TYR A 149 -8.67 -0.69 2.54
CA TYR A 149 -8.87 -1.34 1.23
C TYR A 149 -10.37 -1.48 0.87
N LEU A 150 -11.24 -1.58 1.86
CA LEU A 150 -12.69 -1.68 1.68
C LEU A 150 -13.32 -0.32 1.28
N ALA A 151 -12.73 0.80 1.71
CA ALA A 151 -13.27 2.13 1.48
C ALA A 151 -13.53 2.44 0.00
N TRP A 152 -12.60 2.11 -0.89
CA TRP A 152 -12.71 2.49 -2.31
C TRP A 152 -13.83 1.75 -3.07
N PRO A 153 -13.93 0.41 -3.01
CA PRO A 153 -15.07 -0.29 -3.58
C PRO A 153 -16.42 0.22 -3.04
N ILE A 154 -16.52 0.49 -1.74
CA ILE A 154 -17.74 1.02 -1.13
C ILE A 154 -18.05 2.43 -1.63
N VAL A 155 -17.06 3.32 -1.71
CA VAL A 155 -17.24 4.67 -2.24
C VAL A 155 -17.74 4.63 -3.68
N ILE A 156 -17.22 3.72 -4.50
CA ILE A 156 -17.67 3.54 -5.89
C ILE A 156 -19.13 3.07 -5.94
N LEU A 157 -19.52 2.10 -5.11
CA LEU A 157 -20.91 1.62 -5.02
C LEU A 157 -21.85 2.75 -4.55
N LEU A 158 -21.47 3.47 -3.50
CA LEU A 158 -22.28 4.57 -2.95
C LEU A 158 -22.43 5.74 -3.92
N LEU A 159 -21.39 6.07 -4.69
CA LEU A 159 -21.46 7.15 -5.69
C LEU A 159 -22.48 6.87 -6.80
N ASP A 160 -22.68 5.59 -7.13
CA ASP A 160 -23.67 5.15 -8.10
C ASP A 160 -25.09 5.14 -7.51
N SER A 161 -25.25 4.78 -6.23
CA SER A 161 -26.57 4.84 -5.59
C SER A 161 -27.01 6.27 -5.22
N PHE A 162 -26.08 7.14 -4.83
CA PHE A 162 -26.36 8.46 -4.26
C PHE A 162 -25.64 9.60 -5.00
N HIS A 163 -26.02 9.81 -6.26
CA HIS A 163 -25.43 10.82 -7.14
C HIS A 163 -25.53 12.27 -6.63
N GLU A 164 -26.46 12.60 -5.74
CA GLU A 164 -26.61 13.98 -5.22
C GLU A 164 -25.59 14.31 -4.12
N GLN A 165 -25.05 13.28 -3.44
CA GLN A 165 -24.20 13.46 -2.24
C GLN A 165 -22.71 13.14 -2.52
N ARG A 166 -22.27 13.24 -3.78
CA ARG A 166 -20.92 12.84 -4.23
C ARG A 166 -19.79 13.42 -3.40
N GLY A 167 -19.88 14.72 -3.07
CA GLY A 167 -18.86 15.40 -2.26
C GLY A 167 -18.72 14.78 -0.86
N MET A 168 -19.84 14.43 -0.22
CA MET A 168 -19.84 13.75 1.08
C MET A 168 -19.25 12.34 0.97
N ILE A 169 -19.66 11.57 -0.03
CA ILE A 169 -19.21 10.18 -0.24
C ILE A 169 -17.69 10.14 -0.52
N LEU A 170 -17.20 11.04 -1.38
CA LEU A 170 -15.77 11.20 -1.60
C LEU A 170 -15.05 11.65 -0.32
N GLY A 171 -15.66 12.54 0.48
CA GLY A 171 -15.13 12.94 1.79
C GLY A 171 -14.97 11.77 2.77
N MET A 172 -15.89 10.79 2.79
CA MET A 172 -15.80 9.61 3.65
C MET A 172 -14.55 8.77 3.37
N SER A 173 -14.07 8.70 2.12
CA SER A 173 -12.81 8.03 1.78
C SER A 173 -11.61 8.61 2.55
N SER A 174 -11.63 9.94 2.76
CA SER A 174 -10.57 10.65 3.48
C SER A 174 -10.57 10.32 4.97
N PHE A 175 -11.74 10.04 5.55
CA PHE A 175 -11.86 9.61 6.94
C PHE A 175 -11.18 8.25 7.17
N PHE A 176 -11.48 7.25 6.34
CA PHE A 176 -10.84 5.93 6.42
C PHE A 176 -9.33 5.99 6.20
N ASN A 177 -8.88 6.79 5.23
CA ASN A 177 -7.46 7.02 4.99
C ASN A 177 -6.78 7.76 6.16
N GLY A 178 -7.47 8.73 6.76
CA GLY A 178 -7.01 9.49 7.92
C GLY A 178 -6.79 8.59 9.13
N ILE A 179 -7.76 7.72 9.44
CA ILE A 179 -7.63 6.73 10.52
C ILE A 179 -6.43 5.82 10.27
N ASN A 180 -6.33 5.24 9.07
CA ASN A 180 -5.20 4.37 8.73
C ASN A 180 -3.86 5.10 8.90
N THR A 181 -3.79 6.35 8.45
CA THR A 181 -2.59 7.18 8.60
C THR A 181 -2.24 7.43 10.07
N ILE A 182 -3.20 7.83 10.90
CA ILE A 182 -2.99 8.06 12.35
C ILE A 182 -2.49 6.79 13.02
N VAL A 183 -3.11 5.63 12.74
CA VAL A 183 -2.70 4.35 13.31
C VAL A 183 -1.26 4.03 12.94
N LEU A 184 -0.89 4.26 11.67
CA LEU A 184 0.46 4.01 11.19
C LEU A 184 1.48 4.95 11.81
N THR A 185 1.22 6.25 11.83
CA THR A 185 2.19 7.26 12.29
C THR A 185 2.35 7.30 13.81
N MET A 186 1.25 7.11 14.56
CA MET A 186 1.29 7.17 16.03
C MET A 186 1.72 5.86 16.67
N PHE A 187 1.39 4.70 16.09
CA PHE A 187 1.60 3.41 16.75
C PHE A 187 2.58 2.49 16.01
N VAL A 188 2.47 2.39 14.68
CA VAL A 188 3.27 1.43 13.90
C VAL A 188 4.69 1.96 13.70
N ASP A 189 4.82 3.20 13.25
CA ASP A 189 6.09 3.83 12.93
C ASP A 189 7.03 3.94 14.14
N PRO A 190 6.60 4.43 15.32
CA PRO A 190 7.46 4.47 16.50
C PRO A 190 7.92 3.09 16.95
N LYS A 191 7.06 2.05 16.81
CA LYS A 191 7.45 0.66 17.11
C LYS A 191 8.49 0.14 16.13
N LEU A 192 8.33 0.42 14.83
CA LEU A 192 9.32 0.03 13.81
C LEU A 192 10.66 0.70 14.03
N ILE A 193 10.69 1.98 14.39
CA ILE A 193 11.92 2.71 14.70
C ILE A 193 12.63 2.11 15.91
N LYS A 194 11.90 1.81 17.00
CA LYS A 194 12.47 1.14 18.20
C LYS A 194 13.10 -0.21 17.86
N ILE A 195 12.50 -0.98 16.95
CA ILE A 195 13.01 -2.28 16.50
C ILE A 195 14.14 -2.12 15.47
N GLY A 196 14.25 -0.96 14.81
CA GLY A 196 15.27 -0.64 13.80
C GLY A 196 16.71 -0.78 14.29
N SER A 197 16.94 -0.70 15.61
CA SER A 197 18.24 -0.99 16.24
C SER A 197 18.68 -2.45 16.06
N TYR A 198 17.75 -3.39 15.89
CA TYR A 198 18.02 -4.83 15.75
C TYR A 198 18.08 -5.27 14.28
N LYS A 199 19.24 -5.04 13.65
CA LYS A 199 19.51 -5.29 12.21
C LYS A 199 19.06 -6.64 11.65
N LYS A 200 19.07 -7.71 12.48
CA LYS A 200 18.71 -9.07 12.05
C LYS A 200 17.21 -9.37 12.13
N ILE A 201 16.44 -8.61 12.90
CA ILE A 201 15.00 -8.84 13.14
C ILE A 201 14.15 -8.00 12.18
N LEU A 202 14.70 -6.89 11.71
CA LEU A 202 14.00 -5.91 10.90
C LEU A 202 13.53 -6.42 9.52
N PRO A 203 14.35 -7.16 8.73
CA PRO A 203 13.92 -7.64 7.42
C PRO A 203 12.68 -8.54 7.45
N PRO A 204 12.57 -9.56 8.33
CA PRO A 204 11.36 -10.38 8.37
C PRO A 204 10.13 -9.59 8.83
N ILE A 205 10.26 -8.53 9.63
CA ILE A 205 9.13 -7.67 10.03
C ILE A 205 8.58 -6.91 8.82
N TYR A 206 9.42 -6.20 8.06
CA TYR A 206 8.97 -5.46 6.88
C TYR A 206 8.38 -6.37 5.81
N LEU A 207 8.96 -7.56 5.61
CA LEU A 207 8.39 -8.54 4.68
C LEU A 207 7.04 -9.11 5.17
N ASN A 208 6.87 -9.26 6.47
CA ASN A 208 5.58 -9.66 7.05
C ASN A 208 4.53 -8.56 6.95
N LEU A 209 4.90 -7.27 7.00
CA LEU A 209 3.94 -6.17 6.79
C LEU A 209 3.28 -6.23 5.41
N ILE A 210 4.04 -6.59 4.36
CA ILE A 210 3.48 -6.78 3.02
C ILE A 210 2.51 -7.96 3.01
N LYS A 211 2.85 -9.07 3.66
CA LYS A 211 1.93 -10.22 3.80
C LYS A 211 0.65 -9.83 4.52
N ILE A 212 0.76 -9.06 5.61
CA ILE A 212 -0.41 -8.59 6.35
C ILE A 212 -1.28 -7.71 5.48
N ARG A 213 -0.69 -6.81 4.67
CA ARG A 213 -1.42 -6.03 3.68
C ARG A 213 -2.16 -6.92 2.66
N ILE A 214 -1.52 -7.99 2.17
CA ILE A 214 -2.18 -8.99 1.29
C ILE A 214 -3.37 -9.62 2.02
N PHE A 215 -3.18 -10.12 3.25
CA PHE A 215 -4.26 -10.72 4.03
C PHE A 215 -5.40 -9.74 4.30
N SER A 216 -5.08 -8.50 4.70
CA SER A 216 -6.09 -7.44 4.87
C SER A 216 -6.88 -7.21 3.59
N SER A 217 -6.21 -7.13 2.42
CA SER A 217 -6.91 -6.93 1.14
C SER A 217 -7.84 -8.10 0.77
N ILE A 218 -7.43 -9.35 1.06
CA ILE A 218 -8.27 -10.54 0.84
C ILE A 218 -9.47 -10.51 1.77
N ILE A 219 -9.26 -10.20 3.06
CA ILE A 219 -10.34 -10.08 4.05
C ILE A 219 -11.32 -8.97 3.64
N SER A 220 -10.83 -7.82 3.18
CA SER A 220 -11.69 -6.72 2.69
C SER A 220 -12.55 -7.16 1.52
N ILE A 221 -12.05 -7.97 0.58
CA ILE A 221 -12.84 -8.48 -0.54
C ILE A 221 -13.88 -9.48 -0.06
N ILE A 222 -13.54 -10.38 0.86
CA ILE A 222 -14.51 -11.31 1.46
C ILE A 222 -15.63 -10.52 2.15
N LEU A 223 -15.29 -9.49 2.92
CA LEU A 223 -16.28 -8.61 3.56
C LEU A 223 -17.15 -7.90 2.52
N LEU A 224 -16.56 -7.40 1.43
CA LEU A 224 -17.30 -6.76 0.34
C LEU A 224 -18.29 -7.74 -0.31
N ILE A 225 -17.90 -9.00 -0.54
CA ILE A 225 -18.79 -10.05 -1.06
C ILE A 225 -19.94 -10.33 -0.08
N ILE A 226 -19.65 -10.40 1.23
CA ILE A 226 -20.70 -10.60 2.24
C ILE A 226 -21.69 -9.43 2.24
N ILE A 227 -21.20 -8.19 2.20
CA ILE A 227 -22.05 -6.98 2.13
C ILE A 227 -22.92 -7.01 0.87
N TYR A 228 -22.34 -7.39 -0.27
CA TYR A 228 -23.06 -7.52 -1.53
C TYR A 228 -24.16 -8.59 -1.47
N LEU A 229 -23.86 -9.77 -0.93
CA LEU A 229 -24.86 -10.82 -0.78
C LEU A 229 -25.99 -10.38 0.14
N LEU A 230 -25.67 -9.75 1.29
CA LEU A 230 -26.68 -9.26 2.23
C LEU A 230 -27.61 -8.21 1.61
N THR A 231 -27.09 -7.33 0.75
CA THR A 231 -27.88 -6.29 0.09
C THR A 231 -28.80 -6.84 -1.01
N GLN A 232 -28.49 -7.99 -1.61
CA GLN A 232 -29.43 -8.64 -2.55
C GLN A 232 -30.64 -9.29 -1.87
N TYR A 233 -30.56 -9.57 -0.57
CA TYR A 233 -31.64 -10.20 0.21
C TYR A 233 -32.51 -9.19 0.98
N LEU A 234 -32.17 -7.91 0.95
CA LEU A 234 -32.90 -6.80 1.58
C LEU A 234 -33.71 -6.03 0.51
#